data_AF-A0A536SE88-F1
#
_entry.id   AF-A0A536SE88-F1
#
_cell.length_a   1.000
_cell.length_b   1.000
_cell.length_c   1.000
_cell.angle_alpha   90.00
_cell.angle_beta   90.00
_cell.angle_gamma   90.00
#
_symmetry.space_group_name_H-M   'P 1'
#
loop_
_entity.id
_entity.type
_entity.pdbx_description
1 polymer ?
#
loop_
_entity_poly.entity_id
_entity_poly.type
_entity_poly.pdbx_seq_one_letter_code
_entity_poly.pdbx_strand_id
1 'polypeptide(L)'
;MIRRAERCRSCASSATSRQSAFSRRLPLSFAIDHAVVAVRDLEAAAAGFRQIGFTLTPRGDHSIGSHNHCIMFGSTYIELLAAPKPHPWLDYYRAFLRSGDGLAAIALRTQDADAAYEALRAAGVAAGEPMDLSRPVDGGLARFRLVQIEGVANVFVCQHLTPELVWRPEWQRHANGAAELIGAALAAKRPFDGLPASIEWSATPALRISGLRSETQAYGVKLLRPSARAALSPRRARNRSARHRRRRA
;
A
#
# COMPACT_ATOMS: atom_id res chain seq x y z
N MET A 1 79.16 33.40 -7.54
CA MET A 1 78.16 33.15 -8.60
C MET A 1 76.88 32.64 -7.94
N ILE A 2 75.90 33.52 -7.81
CA ILE A 2 74.58 33.24 -7.21
C ILE A 2 73.67 32.76 -8.33
N ARG A 3 73.14 31.53 -8.27
CA ARG A 3 72.09 31.05 -9.19
C ARG A 3 70.80 30.73 -8.45
N ARG A 4 69.75 31.27 -9.04
CA ARG A 4 68.38 31.47 -8.57
C ARG A 4 67.63 30.17 -8.25
N ALA A 5 66.75 30.29 -7.27
CA ALA A 5 65.65 29.38 -6.99
C ALA A 5 64.62 29.40 -8.13
N GLU A 6 64.29 28.23 -8.66
CA GLU A 6 63.10 28.01 -9.48
C GLU A 6 62.06 27.24 -8.67
N ARG A 7 60.92 27.91 -8.45
CA ARG A 7 59.73 27.37 -7.81
C ARG A 7 59.01 26.49 -8.84
N CYS A 8 58.98 25.18 -8.62
CA CYS A 8 58.07 24.32 -9.36
C CYS A 8 56.67 24.42 -8.74
N ARG A 9 55.70 24.84 -9.55
CA ARG A 9 54.29 25.00 -9.20
C ARG A 9 53.57 23.65 -9.33
N SER A 10 52.60 23.44 -8.43
CA SER A 10 51.35 22.71 -8.70
C SER A 10 51.41 21.19 -8.86
N CYS A 11 51.07 20.48 -7.78
CA CYS A 11 50.21 19.29 -7.86
C CYS A 11 49.30 19.25 -6.63
N ALA A 12 48.25 20.07 -6.63
CA ALA A 12 47.15 19.93 -5.69
C ALA A 12 46.24 18.83 -6.24
N SER A 13 46.41 17.60 -5.75
CA SER A 13 45.49 16.50 -6.04
C SER A 13 44.12 16.87 -5.47
N SER A 14 43.20 17.12 -6.39
CA SER A 14 41.79 17.37 -6.15
C SER A 14 41.17 16.24 -5.34
N ALA A 15 40.84 16.52 -4.07
CA ALA A 15 39.89 15.75 -3.32
C ALA A 15 38.52 15.91 -4.00
N THR A 16 38.20 15.01 -4.93
CA THR A 16 36.87 14.93 -5.55
C THR A 16 35.88 14.66 -4.43
N SER A 17 35.10 15.69 -4.09
CA SER A 17 33.96 15.60 -3.21
C SER A 17 33.06 14.47 -3.71
N ARG A 18 32.90 13.41 -2.93
CA ARG A 18 31.82 12.44 -3.12
C ARG A 18 30.52 13.19 -2.84
N GLN A 19 30.01 13.86 -3.86
CA GLN A 19 28.67 14.43 -3.84
C GLN A 19 27.69 13.29 -3.62
N SER A 20 27.09 13.32 -2.43
CA SER A 20 25.70 12.96 -2.14
C SER A 20 25.01 12.18 -3.26
N ALA A 21 24.84 10.88 -3.04
CA ALA A 21 23.87 10.08 -3.76
C ALA A 21 22.48 10.67 -3.49
N PHE A 22 22.07 11.64 -4.31
CA PHE A 22 20.72 12.15 -4.35
C PHE A 22 19.77 10.96 -4.46
N SER A 23 18.95 10.77 -3.42
CA SER A 23 17.82 9.84 -3.34
C SER A 23 17.21 9.63 -4.72
N ARG A 24 17.51 8.46 -5.33
CA ARG A 24 16.82 8.01 -6.54
C ARG A 24 15.39 7.72 -6.11
N ARG A 25 14.53 8.73 -6.16
CA ARG A 25 13.08 8.50 -6.16
C ARG A 25 12.80 7.57 -7.34
N LEU A 26 12.24 6.41 -7.05
CA LEU A 26 11.79 5.52 -8.10
C LEU A 26 10.74 6.26 -8.95
N PRO A 27 10.73 6.13 -10.28
CA PRO A 27 9.66 6.66 -11.12
C PRO A 27 8.33 5.89 -10.91
N LEU A 28 8.25 5.06 -9.87
CA LEU A 28 7.09 4.32 -9.44
C LEU A 28 6.35 5.11 -8.35
N SER A 29 5.07 5.36 -8.58
CA SER A 29 4.17 5.90 -7.57
C SER A 29 2.96 4.99 -7.48
N PHE A 30 2.82 4.31 -6.35
CA PHE A 30 1.67 3.44 -6.09
C PHE A 30 0.57 4.19 -5.33
N ALA A 31 -0.64 3.62 -5.36
CA ALA A 31 -1.72 3.91 -4.42
C ALA A 31 -1.98 2.69 -3.54
N ILE A 32 -2.64 2.88 -2.39
CA ILE A 32 -3.14 1.75 -1.60
C ILE A 32 -4.24 1.06 -2.41
N ASP A 33 -4.18 -0.27 -2.49
CA ASP A 33 -5.28 -1.09 -2.98
C ASP A 33 -6.15 -1.56 -1.81
N HIS A 34 -5.55 -2.32 -0.90
CA HIS A 34 -6.22 -2.82 0.30
C HIS A 34 -5.24 -3.10 1.43
N ALA A 35 -5.79 -3.27 2.63
CA ALA A 35 -5.08 -3.77 3.79
C ALA A 35 -5.47 -5.22 4.08
N VAL A 36 -4.50 -6.05 4.45
CA VAL A 36 -4.72 -7.46 4.81
C VAL A 36 -4.64 -7.60 6.32
N VAL A 37 -5.76 -7.94 6.95
CA VAL A 37 -5.85 -8.32 8.36
C VAL A 37 -5.86 -9.85 8.40
N ALA A 38 -4.74 -10.45 8.78
CA ALA A 38 -4.66 -11.89 8.93
C ALA A 38 -5.36 -12.31 10.23
N VAL A 39 -6.20 -13.33 10.14
CA VAL A 39 -6.99 -13.85 11.26
C VAL A 39 -6.92 -15.38 11.31
N ARG A 40 -6.89 -15.93 12.52
CA ARG A 40 -6.91 -17.39 12.77
C ARG A 40 -8.30 -17.99 12.53
N ASP A 41 -9.34 -17.23 12.85
CA ASP A 41 -10.74 -17.61 12.64
C ASP A 41 -11.44 -16.54 11.80
N LEU A 42 -11.70 -16.87 10.53
CA LEU A 42 -12.27 -15.96 9.55
C LEU A 42 -13.72 -15.58 9.88
N GLU A 43 -14.51 -16.54 10.36
CA GLU A 43 -15.94 -16.32 10.61
C GLU A 43 -16.15 -15.53 11.91
N ALA A 44 -15.35 -15.83 12.94
CA ALA A 44 -15.33 -15.01 14.15
C ALA A 44 -14.93 -13.57 13.81
N ALA A 45 -13.88 -13.39 13.01
CA ALA A 45 -13.46 -12.07 12.54
C ALA A 45 -14.57 -11.34 11.79
N ALA A 46 -15.21 -12.01 10.85
CA ALA A 46 -16.31 -11.45 10.10
C ALA A 46 -17.48 -11.03 11.02
N ALA A 47 -17.82 -11.84 12.01
CA ALA A 47 -18.85 -11.50 13.00
C ALA A 47 -18.46 -10.27 13.82
N GLY A 48 -17.22 -10.18 14.31
CA GLY A 48 -16.73 -9.03 15.07
C GLY A 48 -16.74 -7.72 14.26
N PHE A 49 -16.31 -7.77 13.00
CA PHE A 49 -16.38 -6.59 12.13
C PHE A 49 -17.83 -6.19 11.79
N ARG A 50 -18.75 -7.16 11.64
CA ARG A 50 -20.19 -6.86 11.49
C ARG A 50 -20.77 -6.16 12.72
N GLN A 51 -20.39 -6.60 13.93
CA GLN A 51 -20.86 -5.99 15.19
C GLN A 51 -20.48 -4.51 15.31
N ILE A 52 -19.32 -4.11 14.80
CA ILE A 52 -18.89 -2.69 14.77
C ILE A 52 -19.39 -1.94 13.53
N GLY A 53 -20.38 -2.51 12.81
CA GLY A 53 -21.15 -1.83 11.78
C GLY A 53 -20.59 -1.90 10.35
N PHE A 54 -19.65 -2.81 10.06
CA PHE A 54 -19.21 -3.06 8.69
C PHE A 54 -20.09 -4.10 7.97
N THR A 55 -20.48 -3.77 6.74
CA THR A 55 -20.89 -4.76 5.73
C THR A 55 -19.67 -5.49 5.15
N LEU A 56 -19.76 -6.81 5.04
CA LEU A 56 -18.70 -7.68 4.50
C LEU A 56 -19.22 -8.43 3.27
N THR A 57 -18.34 -8.76 2.33
CA THR A 57 -18.64 -9.66 1.20
C THR A 57 -18.97 -11.08 1.71
N PRO A 58 -19.57 -11.94 0.86
CA PRO A 58 -19.51 -13.38 1.07
C PRO A 58 -18.06 -13.87 1.19
N ARG A 59 -17.88 -15.08 1.73
CA ARG A 59 -16.57 -15.71 1.83
C ARG A 59 -16.03 -16.00 0.43
N GLY A 60 -14.78 -15.65 0.19
CA GLY A 60 -14.03 -16.03 -1.00
C GLY A 60 -13.01 -17.12 -0.68
N ASP A 61 -12.92 -18.14 -1.53
CA ASP A 61 -11.91 -19.18 -1.42
C ASP A 61 -10.89 -19.01 -2.55
N HIS A 62 -9.66 -18.65 -2.20
CA HIS A 62 -8.61 -18.43 -3.19
C HIS A 62 -8.06 -19.74 -3.77
N SER A 63 -7.62 -19.68 -5.02
CA SER A 63 -6.96 -20.78 -5.73
C SER A 63 -5.73 -21.34 -5.00
N ILE A 64 -5.06 -20.52 -4.18
CA ILE A 64 -3.89 -20.89 -3.38
C ILE A 64 -4.23 -21.43 -1.98
N GLY A 65 -5.52 -21.54 -1.64
CA GLY A 65 -5.98 -22.18 -0.40
C GLY A 65 -6.12 -21.28 0.83
N SER A 66 -6.02 -19.96 0.66
CA SER A 66 -6.50 -18.99 1.66
C SER A 66 -7.97 -18.67 1.46
N HIS A 67 -8.59 -18.09 2.47
CA HIS A 67 -9.99 -17.67 2.47
C HIS A 67 -10.10 -16.23 2.92
N ASN A 68 -11.07 -15.48 2.40
CA ASN A 68 -11.30 -14.12 2.82
C ASN A 68 -12.77 -13.71 2.99
N HIS A 69 -12.94 -12.64 3.76
CA HIS A 69 -14.04 -11.70 3.61
C HIS A 69 -13.46 -10.33 3.36
N CYS A 70 -14.10 -9.54 2.50
CA CYS A 70 -13.66 -8.18 2.25
C CYS A 70 -14.65 -7.17 2.86
N ILE A 71 -14.13 -6.06 3.35
CA ILE A 71 -14.87 -4.86 3.73
C ILE A 71 -14.58 -3.82 2.66
N MET A 72 -15.53 -3.62 1.74
CA MET A 72 -15.33 -2.84 0.53
C MET A 72 -15.55 -1.36 0.79
N PHE A 73 -14.67 -0.50 0.29
CA PHE A 73 -14.81 0.94 0.32
C PHE A 73 -14.67 1.51 -1.09
N GLY A 74 -15.03 2.78 -1.28
CA GLY A 74 -15.11 3.46 -2.58
C GLY A 74 -14.17 2.88 -3.65
N SER A 75 -12.86 3.06 -3.45
CA SER A 75 -11.84 2.44 -4.30
C SER A 75 -10.98 1.40 -3.60
N THR A 76 -10.94 1.34 -2.27
CA THR A 76 -10.07 0.43 -1.49
C THR A 76 -10.86 -0.62 -0.72
N TYR A 77 -10.20 -1.52 0.00
CA TYR A 77 -10.89 -2.42 0.93
C TYR A 77 -9.99 -2.89 2.07
N ILE A 78 -10.59 -3.57 3.05
CA ILE A 78 -9.87 -4.41 4.01
C ILE A 78 -10.17 -5.87 3.67
N GLU A 79 -9.14 -6.68 3.54
CA GLU A 79 -9.24 -8.13 3.43
C GLU A 79 -9.02 -8.76 4.81
N LEU A 80 -10.01 -9.49 5.29
CA LEU A 80 -9.83 -10.44 6.39
C LEU A 80 -9.34 -11.74 5.77
N LEU A 81 -8.14 -12.21 6.13
CA LEU A 81 -7.49 -13.35 5.48
C LEU A 81 -7.20 -14.48 6.48
N ALA A 82 -7.70 -15.68 6.19
CA ALA A 82 -7.27 -16.91 6.82
C ALA A 82 -6.44 -17.75 5.84
N ALA A 83 -5.36 -18.37 6.30
CA ALA A 83 -4.43 -19.13 5.46
C ALA A 83 -4.26 -20.58 5.97
N PRO A 84 -5.30 -21.43 5.86
CA PRO A 84 -5.26 -22.79 6.42
C PRO A 84 -4.38 -23.76 5.64
N LYS A 85 -4.24 -23.56 4.31
CA LYS A 85 -3.45 -24.45 3.45
C LYS A 85 -2.01 -23.95 3.29
N PRO A 86 -1.02 -24.85 3.18
CA PRO A 86 0.35 -24.47 2.87
C PRO A 86 0.46 -23.99 1.42
N HIS A 87 1.16 -22.88 1.23
CA HIS A 87 1.53 -22.36 -0.09
C HIS A 87 2.65 -21.32 0.11
N PRO A 88 3.66 -21.20 -0.79
CA PRO A 88 4.75 -20.25 -0.60
C PRO A 88 4.29 -18.80 -0.36
N TRP A 89 3.26 -18.34 -1.09
CA TRP A 89 2.66 -17.01 -0.88
C TRP A 89 1.90 -16.84 0.45
N LEU A 90 1.58 -17.95 1.12
CA LEU A 90 0.87 -17.95 2.40
C LEU A 90 1.80 -18.14 3.60
N ASP A 91 3.07 -18.50 3.40
CA ASP A 91 3.99 -18.83 4.49
C ASP A 91 4.23 -17.67 5.44
N TYR A 92 4.32 -16.43 4.91
CA TYR A 92 4.37 -15.24 5.75
C TYR A 92 3.14 -15.10 6.64
N TYR A 93 1.94 -15.20 6.07
CA TYR A 93 0.69 -15.07 6.83
C TYR A 93 0.54 -16.18 7.87
N ARG A 94 0.87 -17.43 7.50
CA ARG A 94 0.90 -18.56 8.44
C ARG A 94 1.89 -18.35 9.57
N ALA A 95 3.04 -17.74 9.28
CA ALA A 95 4.02 -17.39 10.29
C ALA A 95 3.55 -16.24 11.20
N PHE A 96 2.98 -15.20 10.61
CA PHE A 96 2.39 -14.05 11.29
C PHE A 96 1.32 -14.49 12.29
N LEU A 97 0.41 -15.37 11.88
CA LEU A 97 -0.70 -15.86 12.69
C LEU A 97 -0.29 -16.64 13.94
N ARG A 98 0.96 -17.11 14.03
CA ARG A 98 1.50 -17.70 15.28
C ARG A 98 1.64 -16.67 16.40
N SER A 99 1.77 -15.40 16.04
CA SER A 99 1.85 -14.28 16.98
C SER A 99 0.48 -13.66 17.30
N GLY A 100 -0.59 -14.10 16.62
CA GLY A 100 -1.95 -13.61 16.78
C GLY A 100 -2.54 -13.00 15.52
N ASP A 101 -3.75 -12.45 15.68
CA ASP A 101 -4.49 -11.79 14.59
C ASP A 101 -4.01 -10.32 14.46
N GLY A 102 -4.00 -9.77 13.25
CA GLY A 102 -3.52 -8.40 13.05
C GLY A 102 -3.34 -7.95 11.61
N LEU A 103 -2.98 -6.67 11.45
CA LEU A 103 -2.64 -6.06 10.16
C LEU A 103 -1.32 -6.63 9.64
N ALA A 104 -1.42 -7.57 8.72
CA ALA A 104 -0.30 -8.38 8.25
C ALA A 104 0.36 -7.78 7.00
N ALA A 105 -0.41 -7.18 6.08
CA ALA A 105 0.15 -6.64 4.83
C ALA A 105 -0.66 -5.48 4.25
N ILE A 106 -0.07 -4.77 3.29
CA ILE A 106 -0.71 -3.79 2.43
C ILE A 106 -0.45 -4.14 0.97
N ALA A 107 -1.53 -4.15 0.18
CA ALA A 107 -1.45 -4.26 -1.26
C ALA A 107 -1.35 -2.87 -1.91
N LEU A 108 -0.50 -2.75 -2.92
CA LEU A 108 -0.31 -1.57 -3.73
C LEU A 108 -0.98 -1.77 -5.09
N ARG A 109 -1.76 -0.79 -5.53
CA ARG A 109 -2.51 -0.90 -6.78
C ARG A 109 -1.63 -0.69 -8.00
N THR A 110 -1.81 -1.52 -9.02
CA THR A 110 -1.33 -1.27 -10.39
C THR A 110 -2.42 -1.61 -11.42
N GLN A 111 -2.28 -1.05 -12.61
CA GLN A 111 -3.08 -1.45 -13.79
C GLN A 111 -2.38 -2.54 -14.62
N ASP A 112 -1.10 -2.77 -14.37
CA ASP A 112 -0.25 -3.74 -15.08
C ASP A 112 0.79 -4.29 -14.09
N ALA A 113 0.64 -5.56 -13.70
CA ALA A 113 1.52 -6.22 -12.74
C ALA A 113 2.88 -6.54 -13.34
N ASP A 114 2.94 -6.93 -14.62
CA ASP A 114 4.19 -7.26 -15.29
C ASP A 114 5.05 -5.99 -15.48
N ALA A 115 4.46 -4.87 -15.89
CA ALA A 115 5.16 -3.60 -15.96
C ALA A 115 5.62 -3.11 -14.58
N ALA A 116 4.82 -3.33 -13.53
CA ALA A 116 5.22 -2.98 -12.16
C ALA A 116 6.39 -3.84 -11.68
N TYR A 117 6.39 -5.14 -11.97
CA TYR A 117 7.49 -6.05 -11.71
C TYR A 117 8.79 -5.58 -12.38
N GLU A 118 8.76 -5.33 -13.70
CA GLU A 118 9.93 -4.87 -14.45
C GLU A 118 10.47 -3.55 -13.91
N ALA A 119 9.57 -2.61 -13.59
CA ALA A 119 9.97 -1.32 -13.04
C ALA A 119 10.60 -1.45 -11.63
N LEU A 120 10.09 -2.35 -10.77
CA LEU A 120 10.69 -2.63 -9.46
C LEU A 120 12.09 -3.24 -9.63
N ARG A 121 12.26 -4.19 -10.55
CA ARG A 121 13.55 -4.83 -10.85
C ARG A 121 14.56 -3.83 -11.41
N ALA A 122 14.16 -3.02 -12.38
CA ALA A 122 14.99 -1.95 -12.95
C ALA A 122 15.41 -0.89 -11.91
N ALA A 123 14.58 -0.70 -10.89
CA ALA A 123 14.84 0.16 -9.75
C ALA A 123 15.78 -0.45 -8.69
N GLY A 124 16.20 -1.70 -8.85
CA GLY A 124 17.00 -2.43 -7.84
C GLY A 124 16.18 -2.90 -6.63
N VAL A 125 14.84 -2.86 -6.71
CA VAL A 125 13.96 -3.47 -5.72
C VAL A 125 13.83 -4.96 -6.06
N ALA A 126 14.11 -5.82 -5.09
CA ALA A 126 13.90 -7.25 -5.25
C ALA A 126 12.39 -7.54 -5.29
N ALA A 127 11.95 -8.28 -6.29
CA ALA A 127 10.54 -8.59 -6.53
C ALA A 127 10.45 -10.02 -7.09
N GLY A 128 9.45 -10.77 -6.62
CA GLY A 128 9.14 -12.09 -7.14
C GLY A 128 8.37 -12.00 -8.45
N GLU A 129 8.45 -13.05 -9.27
CA GLU A 129 7.73 -13.09 -10.55
C GLU A 129 6.21 -12.92 -10.35
N PRO A 130 5.50 -12.28 -11.29
CA PRO A 130 4.06 -12.12 -11.22
C PRO A 130 3.32 -13.46 -11.12
N MET A 131 2.40 -13.57 -10.17
CA MET A 131 1.58 -14.76 -9.92
C MET A 131 0.10 -14.45 -10.12
N ASP A 132 -0.61 -15.33 -10.83
CA ASP A 132 -2.06 -15.26 -10.93
C ASP A 132 -2.74 -15.85 -9.68
N LEU A 133 -3.75 -15.12 -9.20
CA LEU A 133 -4.63 -15.53 -8.11
C LEU A 133 -6.07 -15.44 -8.61
N SER A 134 -6.93 -16.34 -8.13
CA SER A 134 -8.36 -16.24 -8.41
C SER A 134 -9.20 -16.71 -7.24
N ARG A 135 -10.47 -16.29 -7.22
CA ARG A 135 -11.51 -16.84 -6.35
C ARG A 135 -12.87 -16.78 -7.05
N PRO A 136 -13.71 -17.83 -6.91
CA PRO A 136 -15.06 -17.78 -7.42
C PRO A 136 -15.87 -16.72 -6.65
N VAL A 137 -16.77 -16.05 -7.37
CA VAL A 137 -17.72 -15.09 -6.81
C VAL A 137 -19.06 -15.26 -7.52
N ASP A 138 -20.11 -14.69 -6.93
CA ASP A 138 -21.38 -14.57 -7.64
C ASP A 138 -21.18 -13.74 -8.92
N GLY A 139 -21.59 -14.31 -10.06
CA GLY A 139 -21.42 -13.70 -11.38
C GLY A 139 -20.10 -14.02 -12.10
N GLY A 140 -19.16 -14.79 -11.52
CA GLY A 140 -17.98 -15.25 -12.26
C GLY A 140 -16.75 -15.62 -11.43
N LEU A 141 -15.58 -15.42 -12.03
CA LEU A 141 -14.29 -15.69 -11.41
C LEU A 141 -13.53 -14.37 -11.23
N ALA A 142 -13.36 -13.93 -9.98
CA ALA A 142 -12.52 -12.79 -9.68
C ALA A 142 -11.05 -13.19 -9.88
N ARG A 143 -10.31 -12.43 -10.69
CA ARG A 143 -8.92 -12.71 -11.07
C ARG A 143 -8.00 -11.55 -10.73
N PHE A 144 -6.81 -11.88 -10.26
CA PHE A 144 -5.79 -10.93 -9.82
C PHE A 144 -4.43 -11.38 -10.31
N ARG A 145 -3.52 -10.43 -10.49
CA ARG A 145 -2.11 -10.69 -10.76
C ARG A 145 -1.27 -9.96 -9.72
N LEU A 146 -0.44 -10.70 -9.00
CA LEU A 146 0.26 -10.23 -7.81
C LEU A 146 1.77 -10.21 -8.03
N VAL A 147 2.46 -9.23 -7.46
CA VAL A 147 3.93 -9.17 -7.42
C VAL A 147 4.37 -8.99 -5.98
N GLN A 148 5.11 -9.96 -5.45
CA GLN A 148 5.67 -9.88 -4.10
C GLN A 148 6.89 -8.96 -4.12
N ILE A 149 6.96 -8.02 -3.17
CA ILE A 149 8.18 -7.24 -2.94
C ILE A 149 9.04 -8.04 -1.96
N GLU A 150 10.22 -8.44 -2.39
CA GLU A 150 11.08 -9.33 -1.61
C GLU A 150 11.80 -8.58 -0.50
N GLY A 151 12.20 -9.31 0.54
CA GLY A 151 12.84 -8.76 1.74
C GLY A 151 11.89 -8.02 2.68
N VAL A 152 10.65 -7.72 2.27
CA VAL A 152 9.62 -7.07 3.09
C VAL A 152 8.25 -7.72 2.84
N ALA A 153 7.95 -8.76 3.61
CA ALA A 153 6.81 -9.65 3.39
C ALA A 153 5.42 -9.02 3.58
N ASN A 154 5.34 -7.81 4.15
CA ASN A 154 4.08 -7.13 4.43
C ASN A 154 3.66 -6.10 3.35
N VAL A 155 4.32 -6.07 2.19
CA VAL A 155 3.91 -5.23 1.06
C VAL A 155 4.00 -6.00 -0.26
N PHE A 156 2.97 -5.91 -1.09
CA PHE A 156 2.93 -6.52 -2.42
C PHE A 156 2.15 -5.63 -3.40
N VAL A 157 2.30 -5.85 -4.71
CA VAL A 157 1.54 -5.18 -5.75
C VAL A 157 0.40 -6.07 -6.22
N CYS A 158 -0.76 -5.48 -6.48
CA CYS A 158 -1.97 -6.15 -6.95
C CYS A 158 -2.55 -5.44 -8.18
N GLN A 159 -2.77 -6.21 -9.24
CA GLN A 159 -3.61 -5.86 -10.37
C GLN A 159 -4.91 -6.64 -10.29
N HIS A 160 -6.04 -5.95 -10.34
CA HIS A 160 -7.34 -6.59 -10.50
C HIS A 160 -7.63 -6.75 -12.00
N LEU A 161 -7.83 -7.98 -12.45
CA LEU A 161 -8.11 -8.30 -13.86
C LEU A 161 -9.62 -8.30 -14.17
N THR A 162 -10.45 -8.39 -13.12
CA THR A 162 -11.91 -8.37 -13.20
C THR A 162 -12.48 -7.50 -12.07
N PRO A 163 -12.09 -6.20 -11.98
CA PRO A 163 -12.48 -5.32 -10.86
C PRO A 163 -14.00 -5.17 -10.71
N GLU A 164 -14.77 -5.28 -11.79
CA GLU A 164 -16.23 -5.24 -11.83
C GLU A 164 -16.90 -6.37 -11.01
N LEU A 165 -16.21 -7.50 -10.83
CA LEU A 165 -16.69 -8.61 -10.00
C LEU A 165 -16.36 -8.42 -8.51
N VAL A 166 -15.47 -7.47 -8.19
CA VAL A 166 -14.96 -7.25 -6.83
C VAL A 166 -15.67 -6.06 -6.17
N TRP A 167 -15.76 -4.92 -6.86
CA TRP A 167 -16.35 -3.68 -6.31
C TRP A 167 -17.85 -3.57 -6.62
N ARG A 168 -18.67 -4.35 -5.90
CA ARG A 168 -20.14 -4.27 -6.02
C ARG A 168 -20.75 -3.27 -5.02
N PRO A 169 -21.72 -2.41 -5.45
CA PRO A 169 -22.25 -1.32 -4.61
C PRO A 169 -22.86 -1.74 -3.26
N GLU A 170 -23.45 -2.93 -3.18
CA GLU A 170 -24.10 -3.47 -1.98
C GLU A 170 -23.13 -3.71 -0.83
N TRP A 171 -21.83 -3.89 -1.11
CA TRP A 171 -20.82 -4.14 -0.07
C TRP A 171 -20.10 -2.87 0.40
N GLN A 172 -20.38 -1.72 -0.23
CA GLN A 172 -19.69 -0.45 0.04
C GLN A 172 -20.41 0.45 1.06
N ARG A 173 -21.59 0.06 1.54
CA ARG A 173 -22.37 0.82 2.52
C ARG A 173 -22.26 0.17 3.89
N HIS A 174 -21.75 0.91 4.87
CA HIS A 174 -21.56 0.43 6.24
C HIS A 174 -22.39 1.25 7.24
N ALA A 175 -22.97 0.58 8.24
CA ALA A 175 -23.77 1.23 9.29
C ALA A 175 -22.93 2.21 10.14
N ASN A 176 -21.62 1.95 10.27
CA ASN A 176 -20.67 2.81 10.97
C ASN A 176 -20.17 4.01 10.14
N GLY A 177 -20.68 4.19 8.92
CA GLY A 177 -20.38 5.33 8.05
C GLY A 177 -19.04 5.29 7.33
N ALA A 178 -18.23 4.24 7.52
CA ALA A 178 -16.96 4.07 6.79
C ALA A 178 -17.16 4.22 5.27
N ALA A 179 -16.18 4.81 4.57
CA ALA A 179 -16.33 5.16 3.15
C ALA A 179 -15.07 4.91 2.29
N GLU A 180 -13.86 5.08 2.83
CA GLU A 180 -12.59 4.89 2.09
C GLU A 180 -11.46 4.59 3.08
N LEU A 181 -10.62 3.59 2.79
CA LEU A 181 -9.34 3.40 3.47
C LEU A 181 -8.34 4.40 2.90
N ILE A 182 -7.96 5.40 3.69
CA ILE A 182 -7.13 6.52 3.25
C ILE A 182 -5.69 6.43 3.77
N GLY A 183 -5.39 5.46 4.63
CA GLY A 183 -4.03 5.24 5.10
C GLY A 183 -3.89 4.08 6.08
N ALA A 184 -2.65 3.67 6.28
CA ALA A 184 -2.28 2.58 7.17
C ALA A 184 -0.99 2.93 7.93
N ALA A 185 -0.88 2.42 9.15
CA ALA A 185 0.35 2.38 9.91
C ALA A 185 0.80 0.93 10.06
N LEU A 186 2.01 0.60 9.63
CA LEU A 186 2.57 -0.74 9.66
C LEU A 186 3.79 -0.82 10.56
N ALA A 187 3.90 -1.90 11.32
CA ALA A 187 5.08 -2.23 12.13
C ALA A 187 6.14 -2.94 11.29
N ALA A 188 6.75 -2.24 10.33
CA ALA A 188 7.91 -2.74 9.61
C ALA A 188 8.85 -1.61 9.15
N LYS A 189 9.94 -1.98 8.49
CA LYS A 189 10.84 -1.03 7.85
C LYS A 189 10.26 -0.62 6.49
N ARG A 190 10.42 0.65 6.13
CA ARG A 190 10.11 1.14 4.77
C ARG A 190 10.98 0.38 3.76
N PRO A 191 10.39 -0.39 2.82
CA PRO A 191 11.16 -1.22 1.89
C PRO A 191 11.87 -0.40 0.81
N PHE A 192 11.22 0.64 0.29
CA PHE A 192 11.73 1.48 -0.80
C PHE A 192 11.04 2.85 -0.85
N ASP A 193 11.63 3.79 -1.61
CA ASP A 193 11.04 5.08 -1.94
C ASP A 193 10.07 4.95 -3.14
N GLY A 194 8.87 5.53 -3.06
CA GLY A 194 7.81 5.35 -4.09
C GLY A 194 6.50 4.79 -3.52
N LEU A 195 6.52 4.40 -2.25
CA LEU A 195 5.31 4.04 -1.51
C LEU A 195 4.39 5.24 -1.27
N PRO A 196 3.06 5.01 -1.22
CA PRO A 196 2.09 6.05 -0.89
C PRO A 196 2.45 6.73 0.44
N ALA A 197 2.34 8.06 0.49
CA ALA A 197 2.54 8.82 1.74
C ALA A 197 1.51 8.47 2.83
N SER A 198 0.39 7.82 2.43
CA SER A 198 -0.63 7.29 3.33
C SER A 198 -0.22 6.03 4.08
N ILE A 199 0.93 5.42 3.75
CA ILE A 199 1.54 4.34 4.52
C ILE A 199 2.61 4.93 5.46
N GLU A 200 2.30 4.87 6.75
CA GLU A 200 3.20 5.24 7.84
C GLU A 200 3.86 4.00 8.45
N TRP A 201 5.06 4.17 9.00
CA TRP A 201 5.81 3.11 9.65
C TRP A 201 5.84 3.38 11.15
N SER A 202 5.19 2.53 11.93
CA SER A 202 4.94 2.75 13.36
C SER A 202 4.85 1.42 14.10
N ALA A 203 5.28 1.40 15.36
CA ALA A 203 5.16 0.22 16.21
C ALA A 203 3.70 -0.19 16.49
N THR A 204 2.74 0.73 16.32
CA THR A 204 1.31 0.46 16.52
C THR A 204 0.60 0.36 15.17
N PRO A 205 0.11 -0.84 14.77
CA PRO A 205 -0.64 -0.99 13.54
C PRO A 205 -1.99 -0.29 13.61
N ALA A 206 -2.36 0.42 12.54
CA ALA A 206 -3.63 1.13 12.47
C ALA A 206 -4.09 1.31 11.02
N LEU A 207 -5.39 1.44 10.83
CA LEU A 207 -6.02 1.79 9.56
C LEU A 207 -6.79 3.10 9.74
N ARG A 208 -6.65 4.00 8.78
CA ARG A 208 -7.35 5.29 8.75
C ARG A 208 -8.47 5.21 7.72
N ILE A 209 -9.70 5.32 8.19
CA ILE A 209 -10.90 5.12 7.38
C ILE A 209 -11.73 6.40 7.41
N SER A 210 -11.95 6.99 6.23
CA SER A 210 -12.83 8.15 6.10
C SER A 210 -14.30 7.76 6.33
N GLY A 211 -15.11 8.71 6.78
CA GLY A 211 -16.54 8.49 7.07
C GLY A 211 -16.83 7.72 8.37
N LEU A 212 -15.84 7.03 8.93
CA LEU A 212 -16.00 6.29 10.17
C LEU A 212 -16.51 7.20 11.31
N ARG A 213 -17.63 6.82 11.92
CA ARG A 213 -18.31 7.64 12.94
C ARG A 213 -17.56 7.69 14.28
N SER A 214 -16.96 6.57 14.68
CA SER A 214 -16.20 6.44 15.93
C SER A 214 -14.94 5.61 15.72
N GLU A 215 -13.87 5.99 16.41
CA GLU A 215 -12.65 5.17 16.45
C GLU A 215 -12.88 3.92 17.29
N THR A 216 -12.27 2.81 16.89
CA THR A 216 -12.42 1.53 17.57
C THR A 216 -11.19 0.65 17.32
N GLN A 217 -11.21 -0.57 17.83
CA GLN A 217 -10.20 -1.58 17.51
C GLN A 217 -10.87 -2.93 17.29
N ALA A 218 -10.33 -3.71 16.37
CA ALA A 218 -10.76 -5.08 16.11
C ALA A 218 -9.55 -5.90 15.65
N TYR A 219 -9.42 -7.12 16.18
CA TYR A 219 -8.39 -8.11 15.77
C TYR A 219 -6.97 -7.52 15.69
N GLY A 220 -6.54 -6.82 16.74
CA GLY A 220 -5.19 -6.26 16.82
C GLY A 220 -4.96 -4.99 15.98
N VAL A 221 -6.00 -4.42 15.36
CA VAL A 221 -5.91 -3.25 14.49
C VAL A 221 -6.75 -2.09 15.03
N LYS A 222 -6.13 -0.93 15.21
CA LYS A 222 -6.86 0.32 15.50
C LYS A 222 -7.51 0.85 14.23
N LEU A 223 -8.79 1.18 14.30
CA LEU A 223 -9.56 1.81 13.22
C LEU A 223 -9.77 3.27 13.59
N LEU A 224 -9.06 4.15 12.88
CA LEU A 224 -8.93 5.57 13.22
C LEU A 224 -9.67 6.43 12.20
N ARG A 225 -10.14 7.58 12.66
CA ARG A 225 -10.70 8.60 11.77
C ARG A 225 -9.57 9.39 11.11
N PRO A 226 -9.85 10.11 10.00
CA PRO A 226 -8.88 11.06 9.48
C PRO A 226 -8.60 12.11 10.56
N SER A 227 -7.32 12.33 10.89
CA SER A 227 -6.96 13.45 11.78
C SER A 227 -7.37 14.77 11.12
N ALA A 228 -7.79 15.76 11.92
CA ALA A 228 -8.15 17.10 11.40
C ALA A 228 -7.03 17.74 10.56
N ARG A 229 -5.77 17.32 10.77
CA ARG A 229 -4.59 17.78 10.02
C ARG A 229 -4.50 17.19 8.61
N ALA A 230 -5.09 16.03 8.35
CA ALA A 230 -5.17 15.42 7.02
C ALA A 230 -6.32 15.98 6.16
N ALA A 231 -7.34 16.58 6.79
CA ALA A 231 -8.48 17.20 6.09
C ALA A 231 -8.12 18.52 5.37
N LEU A 232 -6.96 19.11 5.68
CA LEU A 232 -6.49 20.39 5.14
C LEU A 232 -5.37 20.21 4.10
N SER A 233 -5.63 19.43 3.05
CA SER A 233 -4.94 19.66 1.77
C SER A 233 -5.94 19.76 0.63
N PRO A 234 -6.70 20.87 0.53
CA PRO A 234 -7.26 21.23 -0.75
C PRO A 234 -6.08 21.54 -1.67
N ARG A 235 -5.89 20.75 -2.73
CA ARG A 235 -5.09 21.14 -3.89
C ARG A 235 -5.66 22.46 -4.42
N ARG A 236 -5.16 23.59 -3.93
CA ARG A 236 -5.42 24.89 -4.55
C ARG A 236 -4.65 24.91 -5.86
N ALA A 237 -5.33 24.59 -6.96
CA ALA A 237 -4.92 25.03 -8.27
C ALA A 237 -4.87 26.55 -8.27
N ARG A 238 -3.68 27.12 -8.04
CA ARG A 238 -3.43 28.55 -8.23
C ARG A 238 -3.31 28.80 -9.73
N ASN A 239 -4.43 29.03 -10.40
CA ASN A 239 -4.42 29.66 -11.71
C ASN A 239 -4.26 31.18 -11.51
N ARG A 240 -3.02 31.65 -11.41
CA ARG A 240 -2.68 33.07 -11.56
C ARG A 240 -2.28 33.31 -13.02
N SER A 241 -3.25 33.60 -13.87
CA SER A 241 -2.99 34.21 -15.18
C SER A 241 -4.18 35.04 -15.65
N ALA A 242 -4.39 36.19 -15.01
CA ALA A 242 -5.11 37.30 -15.62
C ALA A 242 -4.73 38.59 -14.90
N ARG A 243 -3.68 39.26 -15.40
CA ARG A 243 -3.49 40.74 -15.38
C ARG A 243 -2.07 41.10 -15.81
N HIS A 244 -1.89 41.23 -17.12
CA HIS A 244 -1.04 42.21 -17.82
C HIS A 244 -1.21 41.84 -19.30
N ARG A 245 -1.86 42.65 -20.14
CA ARG A 245 -1.32 43.91 -20.64
C ARG A 245 -2.43 44.92 -20.94
N ARG A 246 -2.25 46.12 -20.41
CA ARG A 246 -2.83 47.37 -20.92
C ARG A 246 -1.99 47.85 -22.12
N ARG A 247 -2.67 48.55 -23.05
CA ARG A 247 -2.17 49.55 -24.01
C ARG A 247 -1.41 49.04 -25.24
N ARG A 248 -2.00 49.22 -26.43
CA ARG A 248 -1.65 50.27 -27.41
C ARG A 248 -2.47 50.09 -28.71
N ALA A 249 -2.85 51.24 -29.28
CA ALA A 249 -3.50 51.49 -30.58
C ALA A 249 -4.96 51.02 -30.71
#